data_AF-A0A089JPA5-F1
#
_entry.id   AF-A0A089JPA5-F1
#
_cell.length_a   1.000
_cell.length_b   1.000
_cell.length_c   1.000
_cell.angle_alpha   90.00
_cell.angle_beta   90.00
_cell.angle_gamma   90.00
#
_symmetry.space_group_name_H-M   'P 1'
#
loop_
_entity.id
_entity.type
_entity.pdbx_description
1 polymer ?
#
loop_
_entity_poly.entity_id
_entity_poly.type
_entity_poly.pdbx_seq_one_letter_code
_entity_poly.pdbx_strand_id
1 'polypeptide(L)'
;MKEIIKMETTVCPWCHTEIVWDEEFGPEENCPHCNNELNGYRTVTVGIDGIEEEEEEVVEEPKQEVINDDDLWGDVDKDSVVPIYNTLNQFGDDYDLNKYEERVSGILAIQEEAPECTQCHELTILAGKQLVSSFEPSAPATLGGPVLTSPFSLNVYVCPSCFHVQHSLAQEDRIQLVRNLSTDKA
;
A
#
# COMPACT_ATOMS: atom_id res chain seq x y z
N MET A 1 45.79 32.02 0.04
CA MET A 1 44.65 31.28 -0.51
C MET A 1 44.42 30.11 0.41
N LYS A 2 43.43 30.19 1.31
CA LYS A 2 43.03 29.05 2.16
C LYS A 2 41.98 28.28 1.37
N GLU A 3 42.28 27.01 1.10
CA GLU A 3 41.37 26.08 0.47
C GLU A 3 40.11 25.94 1.34
N ILE A 4 38.95 26.14 0.71
CA ILE A 4 37.65 25.86 1.29
C ILE A 4 37.47 24.35 1.17
N ILE A 5 37.68 23.61 2.25
CA ILE A 5 37.27 22.21 2.36
C ILE A 5 35.74 22.23 2.39
N LYS A 6 35.10 21.81 1.30
CA LYS A 6 33.66 21.55 1.29
C LYS A 6 33.38 20.39 2.24
N MET A 7 32.74 20.68 3.38
CA MET A 7 32.16 19.66 4.24
C MET A 7 31.14 18.88 3.40
N GLU A 8 31.30 17.57 3.29
CA GLU A 8 30.36 16.72 2.55
C GLU A 8 28.98 16.83 3.20
N THR A 9 27.98 17.26 2.42
CA THR A 9 26.59 17.42 2.87
C THR A 9 26.03 16.05 3.22
N THR A 10 25.97 15.72 4.52
CA THR A 10 25.43 14.45 5.00
C THR A 10 23.92 14.60 5.14
N VAL A 11 23.12 13.78 4.47
CA VAL A 11 21.66 13.81 4.61
C VAL A 11 21.22 12.63 5.46
N CYS A 12 20.35 12.88 6.45
CA CYS A 12 19.83 11.83 7.30
C CYS A 12 18.95 10.85 6.50
N PRO A 13 19.18 9.53 6.58
CA PRO A 13 18.34 8.51 5.92
C PRO A 13 16.87 8.48 6.39
N TRP A 14 16.62 8.97 7.61
CA TRP A 14 15.36 8.78 8.32
C TRP A 14 14.45 9.99 8.15
N CYS A 15 14.95 11.18 8.49
CA CYS A 15 14.18 12.42 8.38
C CYS A 15 14.49 13.23 7.12
N HIS A 16 15.39 12.75 6.25
CA HIS A 16 15.77 13.40 4.98
C HIS A 16 16.27 14.85 5.16
N THR A 17 16.70 15.21 6.37
CA THR A 17 17.22 16.53 6.70
C THR A 17 18.72 16.57 6.49
N GLU A 18 19.22 17.64 5.89
CA GLU A 18 20.65 17.90 5.75
C GLU A 18 21.25 18.13 7.15
N ILE A 19 22.25 17.32 7.48
CA ILE A 19 22.97 17.37 8.74
C ILE A 19 24.15 18.31 8.55
N VAL A 20 24.16 19.37 9.36
CA VAL A 20 25.30 20.27 9.49
C VAL A 20 26.08 19.84 10.73
N TRP A 21 27.29 19.31 10.51
CA TRP A 21 28.17 18.87 11.59
C TRP A 21 28.84 20.04 12.29
N ASP A 22 28.97 19.94 13.60
CA ASP A 22 29.74 20.90 14.40
C ASP A 22 31.25 20.71 14.13
N GLU A 23 31.98 21.83 13.98
CA GLU A 23 33.41 21.85 13.68
C GLU A 23 34.28 21.35 14.85
N GLU A 24 33.75 21.35 16.09
CA GLU A 24 34.46 20.90 17.30
C GLU A 24 34.24 19.41 17.63
N PHE A 25 33.08 18.84 17.26
CA PHE A 25 32.70 17.46 17.60
C PHE A 25 32.76 16.48 16.42
N GLY A 26 32.65 16.96 15.17
CA GLY A 26 32.71 16.12 13.97
C GLY A 26 31.44 15.30 13.73
N PRO A 27 31.47 14.33 12.80
CA PRO A 27 30.30 13.50 12.49
C PRO A 27 29.98 12.55 13.64
N GLU A 28 28.78 12.69 14.21
CA GLU A 28 28.25 11.82 15.27
C GLU A 28 27.51 10.61 14.68
N GLU A 29 27.36 9.53 15.47
CA GLU A 29 26.69 8.30 15.02
C GLU A 29 25.15 8.44 14.94
N ASN A 30 24.58 9.45 15.60
CA ASN A 30 23.15 9.72 15.64
C ASN A 30 22.81 11.03 14.93
N CYS A 31 21.65 11.06 14.28
CA CYS A 31 21.15 12.28 13.65
C CYS A 31 20.71 13.30 14.73
N PRO A 32 21.20 14.54 14.73
CA PRO A 32 20.79 15.55 15.72
C PRO A 32 19.33 16.01 15.57
N HIS A 33 18.69 15.74 14.43
CA HIS A 33 17.30 16.14 14.17
C HIS A 33 16.27 15.10 14.60
N CYS A 34 16.58 13.80 14.48
CA CYS A 34 15.63 12.72 14.76
C CYS A 34 16.16 11.66 15.72
N ASN A 35 17.41 11.80 16.17
CA ASN A 35 18.13 10.94 17.10
C ASN A 35 18.32 9.48 16.67
N ASN A 36 18.06 9.17 15.40
CA ASN A 36 18.25 7.82 14.87
C ASN A 36 19.70 7.59 14.43
N GLU A 37 20.17 6.35 14.52
CA GLU A 37 21.52 5.95 14.10
C GLU A 37 21.70 6.12 12.58
N LEU A 38 22.80 6.76 12.17
CA LEU A 38 23.14 7.04 10.78
C LEU A 38 23.81 5.84 10.08
N ASN A 39 24.36 4.89 10.83
CA ASN A 39 24.97 3.65 10.32
C ASN A 39 23.93 2.59 9.90
N GLY A 40 22.63 2.82 10.18
CA GLY A 40 21.58 1.82 10.09
C GLY A 40 20.87 1.70 8.73
N TYR A 41 21.60 1.65 7.61
CA TYR A 41 20.98 1.14 6.38
C TYR A 41 20.84 -0.38 6.45
N ARG A 42 19.64 -0.87 6.06
CA ARG A 42 19.28 -2.27 5.82
C ARG A 42 20.16 -2.91 4.74
N THR A 43 21.36 -3.34 5.11
CA THR A 43 22.14 -4.30 4.33
C THR A 43 22.39 -5.52 5.19
N VAL A 44 21.63 -6.57 4.95
CA VAL A 44 21.95 -7.92 5.45
C VAL A 44 23.03 -8.46 4.51
N THR A 45 24.26 -8.55 5.00
CA THR A 45 25.33 -9.25 4.30
C THR A 45 25.13 -10.74 4.53
N VAL A 46 24.51 -11.43 3.56
CA VAL A 46 24.39 -12.89 3.60
C VAL A 46 25.75 -13.47 3.17
N GLY A 47 26.48 -14.07 4.10
CA GLY A 47 27.72 -14.78 3.78
C GLY A 47 27.42 -16.08 3.02
N ILE A 48 28.07 -16.30 1.88
CA ILE A 48 28.00 -17.55 1.10
C ILE A 48 29.16 -18.48 1.51
N ASP A 49 29.55 -18.47 2.78
CA ASP A 49 30.57 -19.38 3.30
C ASP A 49 29.89 -20.70 3.67
N GLY A 50 29.67 -21.54 2.66
CA GLY A 50 29.09 -22.88 2.85
C GLY A 50 28.75 -23.66 1.58
N ILE A 51 29.15 -23.18 0.39
CA ILE A 51 29.04 -23.99 -0.84
C ILE A 51 30.43 -24.60 -1.12
N GLU A 52 30.84 -25.52 -0.25
CA GLU A 52 31.90 -26.47 -0.61
C GLU A 52 31.24 -27.63 -1.36
N GLU A 53 31.69 -27.82 -2.60
CA GLU A 53 31.31 -28.91 -3.48
C GLU A 53 31.83 -30.23 -2.89
N GLU A 54 30.96 -31.00 -2.23
CA GLU A 54 31.24 -32.39 -1.87
C GLU A 54 30.19 -33.34 -2.46
N GLU A 55 30.70 -34.51 -2.82
CA GLU A 55 30.18 -35.47 -3.80
C GLU A 55 28.91 -36.21 -3.36
N GLU A 56 28.24 -36.80 -4.35
CA GLU A 56 27.00 -37.58 -4.26
C GLU A 56 27.01 -38.65 -3.13
N GLU A 57 26.19 -38.46 -2.10
CA GLU A 57 25.65 -39.56 -1.29
C GLU A 57 24.13 -39.44 -1.11
N VAL A 58 23.47 -40.59 -1.25
CA VAL A 58 22.03 -40.78 -1.31
C VAL A 58 21.36 -40.36 0.01
N VAL A 59 20.54 -39.30 -0.01
CA VAL A 59 19.74 -38.86 1.14
C VAL A 59 18.32 -39.43 1.00
N GLU A 60 17.93 -40.26 1.97
CA GLU A 60 16.55 -40.74 2.16
C GLU A 60 15.58 -39.56 2.27
N GLU A 61 14.37 -39.71 1.70
CA GLU A 61 13.31 -38.69 1.71
C GLU A 61 13.08 -38.12 3.12
N PRO A 62 13.14 -36.80 3.33
CA PRO A 62 12.84 -36.23 4.62
C PRO A 62 11.33 -36.39 4.85
N LYS A 63 10.98 -36.99 5.98
CA LYS A 63 9.61 -36.93 6.50
C LYS A 63 9.21 -35.46 6.57
N GLN A 64 8.14 -35.13 5.85
CA GLN A 64 7.54 -33.81 5.83
C GLN A 64 6.99 -33.52 7.23
N GLU A 65 7.81 -32.94 8.09
CA GLU A 65 7.36 -32.33 9.33
C GLU A 65 6.49 -31.13 8.91
N VAL A 66 5.21 -31.21 9.22
CA VAL A 66 4.28 -30.09 9.15
C VAL A 66 4.80 -29.03 10.12
N ILE A 67 5.56 -28.08 9.59
CA ILE A 67 5.95 -26.87 10.31
C ILE A 67 4.65 -26.10 10.53
N ASN A 68 4.16 -26.07 11.77
CA ASN A 68 3.02 -25.24 12.11
C ASN A 68 3.50 -23.78 12.06
N ASP A 69 2.84 -22.93 11.28
CA ASP A 69 3.19 -21.51 11.13
C ASP A 69 3.20 -20.78 12.49
N ASP A 70 2.45 -21.32 13.46
CA ASP A 70 2.39 -20.86 14.85
C ASP A 70 3.73 -20.97 15.61
N ASP A 71 4.63 -21.88 15.23
CA ASP A 71 5.93 -22.09 15.91
C ASP A 71 7.08 -21.22 15.34
N LEU A 72 6.85 -20.52 14.24
CA LEU A 72 7.86 -19.66 13.59
C LEU A 72 7.95 -18.25 14.20
N TRP A 73 6.98 -17.87 15.05
CA TRP A 73 6.93 -16.57 15.72
C TRP A 73 7.03 -16.76 17.23
N GLY A 74 8.25 -17.00 17.72
CA GLY A 74 8.52 -17.15 19.15
C GLY A 74 7.91 -16.01 19.96
N ASP A 75 7.13 -16.36 21.00
CA ASP A 75 6.41 -15.55 21.99
C ASP A 75 6.66 -14.02 21.90
N VAL A 76 6.23 -13.42 20.79
CA VAL A 76 6.28 -11.98 20.56
C VAL A 76 5.06 -11.40 21.25
N ASP A 77 5.31 -10.45 22.15
CA ASP A 77 4.33 -9.73 22.95
C ASP A 77 2.98 -9.61 22.22
N LYS A 78 1.95 -10.25 22.76
CA LYS A 78 0.55 -10.24 22.27
C LYS A 78 -0.08 -8.84 22.20
N ASP A 79 0.68 -7.79 22.47
CA ASP A 79 0.31 -6.39 22.41
C ASP A 79 0.61 -5.75 21.05
N SER A 80 1.34 -6.41 20.13
CA SER A 80 1.48 -5.99 18.73
C SER A 80 0.54 -6.75 17.79
N VAL A 81 -0.77 -6.74 18.09
CA VAL A 81 -1.77 -7.25 17.15
C VAL A 81 -1.98 -6.21 16.04
N VAL A 82 -1.35 -6.43 14.89
CA VAL A 82 -1.67 -5.68 13.68
C VAL A 82 -3.12 -5.99 13.30
N PRO A 83 -3.98 -4.99 13.04
CA PRO A 83 -5.36 -5.25 12.66
C PRO A 83 -5.40 -6.10 11.38
N ILE A 84 -5.97 -7.31 11.48
CA ILE A 84 -6.19 -8.17 10.32
C ILE A 84 -7.40 -7.60 9.56
N TYR A 85 -7.12 -6.83 8.51
CA TYR A 85 -8.18 -6.27 7.65
C TYR A 85 -8.73 -7.29 6.66
N ASN A 86 -8.00 -8.38 6.39
CA ASN A 86 -8.49 -9.46 5.55
C ASN A 86 -9.49 -10.32 6.34
N THR A 87 -10.76 -10.21 5.97
CA THR A 87 -11.86 -10.96 6.57
C THR A 87 -12.25 -12.20 5.76
N LEU A 88 -11.61 -12.47 4.62
CA LEU A 88 -11.96 -13.59 3.74
C LEU A 88 -11.79 -14.95 4.43
N ASN A 89 -10.75 -15.09 5.26
CA ASN A 89 -10.44 -16.34 5.97
C ASN A 89 -11.56 -16.81 6.90
N GLN A 90 -12.43 -15.91 7.38
CA GLN A 90 -13.58 -16.28 8.21
C GLN A 90 -14.61 -17.16 7.47
N PHE A 91 -14.52 -17.21 6.14
CA PHE A 91 -15.39 -18.01 5.28
C PHE A 91 -14.74 -19.30 4.77
N GLY A 92 -13.51 -19.61 5.20
CA GLY A 92 -12.74 -20.76 4.70
C GLY A 92 -13.36 -22.13 5.02
N ASP A 93 -14.14 -22.23 6.11
CA ASP A 93 -14.82 -23.46 6.50
C ASP A 93 -16.03 -23.78 5.61
N ASP A 94 -16.71 -22.76 5.11
CA ASP A 94 -17.98 -22.87 4.38
C ASP A 94 -17.81 -22.81 2.85
N TYR A 95 -16.68 -22.27 2.37
CA TYR A 95 -16.48 -21.94 0.96
C TYR A 95 -15.09 -22.32 0.44
N ASP A 96 -15.01 -22.64 -0.85
CA ASP A 96 -13.75 -22.92 -1.55
C ASP A 96 -13.03 -21.60 -1.90
N LEU A 97 -12.06 -21.22 -1.07
CA LEU A 97 -11.28 -19.98 -1.23
C LEU A 97 -10.39 -19.99 -2.47
N ASN A 98 -9.85 -21.15 -2.87
CA ASN A 98 -9.02 -21.24 -4.08
C ASN A 98 -9.83 -20.86 -5.32
N LYS A 99 -11.06 -21.38 -5.42
CA LYS A 99 -11.98 -21.03 -6.51
C LYS A 99 -12.41 -19.57 -6.45
N TYR A 100 -12.57 -19.02 -5.24
CA TYR A 100 -12.86 -17.60 -5.06
C TYR A 100 -11.72 -16.73 -5.63
N GLU A 101 -10.48 -17.00 -5.24
CA GLU A 101 -9.29 -16.28 -5.70
C GLU A 101 -9.08 -16.37 -7.21
N GLU A 102 -9.31 -17.55 -7.81
CA GLU A 102 -9.25 -17.75 -9.26
C GLU A 102 -10.26 -16.84 -9.97
N ARG A 103 -11.49 -16.74 -9.45
CA ARG A 103 -12.56 -15.90 -10.03
C ARG A 103 -12.25 -14.43 -9.89
N VAL A 104 -11.79 -14.00 -8.71
CA VAL A 104 -11.36 -12.62 -8.46
C VAL A 104 -10.24 -12.24 -9.43
N SER A 105 -9.21 -13.08 -9.55
CA SER A 105 -8.10 -12.86 -10.48
C SER A 105 -8.57 -12.79 -11.94
N GLY A 106 -9.49 -13.67 -12.34
CA GLY A 106 -10.06 -13.64 -13.68
C GLY A 106 -10.87 -12.37 -13.99
N ILE A 107 -11.59 -11.82 -13.01
CA ILE A 107 -12.30 -10.54 -13.16
C ILE A 107 -11.29 -9.39 -13.28
N LEU A 108 -10.32 -9.33 -12.37
CA LEU A 108 -9.30 -8.28 -12.34
C LEU A 108 -8.47 -8.24 -13.63
N ALA A 109 -8.20 -9.39 -14.25
CA ALA A 109 -7.46 -9.47 -15.51
C ALA A 109 -8.18 -8.84 -16.71
N ILE A 110 -9.52 -8.76 -16.69
CA ILE A 110 -10.34 -8.23 -17.79
C ILE A 110 -10.82 -6.80 -17.50
N GLN A 111 -10.90 -6.43 -16.22
CA GLN A 111 -11.40 -5.14 -15.77
C GLN A 111 -10.47 -3.99 -16.20
N GLU A 112 -11.05 -2.91 -16.76
CA GLU A 112 -10.27 -1.76 -17.24
C GLU A 112 -9.71 -0.90 -16.10
N GLU A 113 -10.51 -0.66 -15.05
CA GLU A 113 -10.12 0.12 -13.88
C GLU A 113 -10.20 -0.75 -12.62
N ALA A 114 -9.08 -1.05 -11.96
CA ALA A 114 -9.03 -1.77 -10.69
C ALA A 114 -8.45 -0.88 -9.58
N PRO A 115 -9.27 -0.06 -8.91
CA PRO A 115 -8.79 0.79 -7.84
C PRO A 115 -8.44 -0.03 -6.59
N GLU A 116 -7.46 0.44 -5.83
CA GLU A 116 -7.09 -0.12 -4.52
C GLU A 116 -8.17 0.20 -3.48
N CYS A 117 -8.32 -0.69 -2.50
CA CYS A 117 -9.20 -0.53 -1.37
C CYS A 117 -8.60 0.43 -0.36
N THR A 118 -9.36 1.40 0.13
CA THR A 118 -8.89 2.35 1.16
C THR A 118 -8.70 1.74 2.55
N GLN A 119 -9.18 0.51 2.78
CA GLN A 119 -9.05 -0.18 4.08
C GLN A 119 -7.86 -1.14 4.13
N CYS A 120 -7.69 -1.97 3.10
CA CYS A 120 -6.64 -2.99 3.08
C CYS A 120 -5.66 -2.87 1.89
N HIS A 121 -5.80 -1.85 1.05
CA HIS A 121 -4.97 -1.61 -0.15
C HIS A 121 -4.99 -2.70 -1.22
N GLU A 122 -5.91 -3.66 -1.12
CA GLU A 122 -6.10 -4.68 -2.15
C GLU A 122 -6.96 -4.19 -3.32
N LEU A 123 -6.77 -4.79 -4.49
CA LEU A 123 -7.52 -4.43 -5.69
C LEU A 123 -9.00 -4.77 -5.54
N THR A 124 -9.86 -3.84 -5.97
CA THR A 124 -11.31 -4.01 -5.89
C THR A 124 -11.92 -4.39 -7.23
N ILE A 125 -12.97 -5.21 -7.18
CA ILE A 125 -13.71 -5.67 -8.36
C ILE A 125 -14.92 -4.78 -8.63
N LEU A 126 -15.20 -4.51 -9.90
CA LEU A 126 -16.36 -3.76 -10.34
C LEU A 126 -17.62 -4.64 -10.18
N ALA A 127 -18.48 -4.28 -9.23
CA ALA A 127 -19.73 -4.98 -8.98
C ALA A 127 -20.88 -4.46 -9.87
N GLY A 128 -20.81 -3.20 -10.32
CA GLY A 128 -21.81 -2.65 -11.23
C GLY A 128 -21.78 -1.12 -11.35
N LYS A 129 -22.80 -0.58 -12.03
CA LYS A 129 -23.02 0.87 -12.23
C LYS A 129 -24.36 1.26 -11.64
N GLN A 130 -24.37 2.19 -10.70
CA GLN A 130 -25.55 2.73 -10.05
C GLN A 130 -25.92 4.09 -10.67
N LEU A 131 -27.12 4.19 -11.22
CA LEU A 131 -27.67 5.45 -11.72
C LEU A 131 -28.25 6.27 -10.56
N VAL A 132 -27.78 7.51 -10.39
CA VAL A 132 -28.27 8.44 -9.37
C VAL A 132 -29.15 9.48 -10.06
N SER A 133 -30.47 9.33 -9.91
CA SER A 133 -31.48 10.25 -10.46
C SER A 133 -31.98 11.28 -9.46
N SER A 134 -32.04 10.93 -8.18
CA SER A 134 -32.45 11.82 -7.08
C SER A 134 -31.23 12.23 -6.28
N PHE A 135 -30.72 13.44 -6.52
CA PHE A 135 -29.52 13.98 -5.88
C PHE A 135 -29.75 15.46 -5.56
N GLU A 136 -29.39 15.87 -4.35
CA GLU A 136 -29.38 17.29 -3.95
C GLU A 136 -27.97 17.85 -4.16
N PRO A 137 -27.75 18.67 -5.19
CA PRO A 137 -26.40 19.14 -5.51
C PRO A 137 -25.96 20.28 -4.60
N SER A 138 -24.72 20.20 -4.10
CA SER A 138 -24.06 21.31 -3.44
C SER A 138 -23.68 22.39 -4.45
N ALA A 139 -23.98 23.65 -4.14
CA ALA A 139 -23.67 24.81 -4.97
C ALA A 139 -22.87 25.87 -4.18
N PRO A 140 -21.53 25.70 -4.07
CA PRO A 140 -20.68 26.67 -3.39
C PRO A 140 -20.71 28.05 -4.08
N ALA A 141 -20.64 29.12 -3.29
CA ALA A 141 -20.69 30.48 -3.79
C ALA A 141 -19.54 30.82 -4.77
N THR A 142 -18.37 30.19 -4.59
CA THR A 142 -17.21 30.33 -5.48
C THR A 142 -17.45 29.81 -6.89
N LEU A 143 -18.35 28.83 -7.04
CA LEU A 143 -18.68 28.21 -8.33
C LEU A 143 -19.88 28.87 -9.01
N GLY A 144 -20.76 29.54 -8.24
CA GLY A 144 -21.98 30.14 -8.78
C GLY A 144 -22.92 29.12 -9.43
N GLY A 145 -22.86 27.85 -9.00
CA GLY A 145 -23.63 26.75 -9.57
C GLY A 145 -23.37 25.41 -8.87
N PRO A 146 -24.14 24.37 -9.23
CA PRO A 146 -23.98 23.03 -8.66
C PRO A 146 -22.65 22.38 -9.10
N VAL A 147 -22.00 21.67 -8.17
CA VAL A 147 -20.76 20.92 -8.45
C VAL A 147 -21.02 19.79 -9.46
N LEU A 148 -22.10 19.04 -9.24
CA LEU A 148 -22.53 17.92 -10.09
C LEU A 148 -24.03 18.02 -10.28
N THR A 149 -24.54 17.67 -11.46
CA THR A 149 -25.98 17.71 -11.75
C THR A 149 -26.48 16.32 -12.11
N SER A 150 -27.58 15.90 -11.49
CA SER A 150 -28.26 14.65 -11.84
C SER A 150 -28.90 14.74 -13.24
N PRO A 151 -29.05 13.61 -13.95
CA PRO A 151 -28.61 12.27 -13.56
C PRO A 151 -27.11 12.05 -13.84
N PHE A 152 -26.45 11.29 -12.96
CA PHE A 152 -25.08 10.79 -13.17
C PHE A 152 -24.97 9.35 -12.65
N SER A 153 -23.90 8.67 -13.00
CA SER A 153 -23.67 7.27 -12.66
C SER A 153 -22.43 7.08 -11.77
N LEU A 154 -22.52 6.14 -10.85
CA LEU A 154 -21.43 5.72 -9.98
C LEU A 154 -21.05 4.27 -10.30
N ASN A 155 -19.77 4.01 -10.51
CA ASN A 155 -19.21 2.66 -10.52
C ASN A 155 -19.07 2.18 -9.07
N VAL A 156 -19.63 1.02 -8.77
CA VAL A 156 -19.62 0.38 -7.46
C VAL A 156 -18.52 -0.69 -7.48
N TYR A 157 -17.52 -0.53 -6.62
CA TYR A 157 -16.43 -1.48 -6.47
C TYR A 157 -16.51 -2.15 -5.09
N VAL A 158 -16.17 -3.44 -5.04
CA VAL A 158 -16.17 -4.23 -3.81
C VAL A 158 -14.79 -4.85 -3.62
N CYS A 159 -14.23 -4.73 -2.43
CA CYS A 159 -12.98 -5.39 -2.07
C CYS A 159 -13.24 -6.89 -1.80
N PRO A 160 -12.52 -7.80 -2.45
CA PRO A 160 -12.69 -9.24 -2.24
C PRO A 160 -12.27 -9.72 -0.83
N SER A 161 -11.38 -8.98 -0.16
CA SER A 161 -10.76 -9.46 1.08
C SER A 161 -11.37 -8.86 2.34
N CYS A 162 -11.73 -7.57 2.33
CA CYS A 162 -12.38 -6.89 3.46
C CYS A 162 -13.85 -6.51 3.23
N PHE A 163 -14.40 -6.82 2.05
CA PHE A 163 -15.79 -6.51 1.65
C PHE A 163 -16.17 -5.01 1.73
N HIS A 164 -15.18 -4.13 1.82
CA HIS A 164 -15.42 -2.69 1.76
C HIS A 164 -15.95 -2.30 0.39
N VAL A 165 -16.99 -1.46 0.38
CA VAL A 165 -17.63 -0.96 -0.84
C VAL A 165 -17.19 0.48 -1.07
N GLN A 166 -16.66 0.75 -2.26
CA GLN A 166 -16.29 2.09 -2.68
C GLN A 166 -16.99 2.48 -3.98
N HIS A 167 -17.25 3.78 -4.13
CA HIS A 167 -17.92 4.34 -5.29
C HIS A 167 -16.98 5.28 -6.03
N SER A 168 -16.98 5.22 -7.34
CA SER A 168 -16.29 6.18 -8.20
C SER A 168 -17.26 6.76 -9.21
N LEU A 169 -17.10 8.03 -9.57
CA LEU A 169 -17.89 8.64 -10.63
C LEU A 169 -17.60 7.92 -11.96
N ALA A 170 -18.63 7.58 -12.72
CA ALA A 170 -18.44 6.95 -14.03
C ALA A 170 -17.67 7.88 -14.98
N GLN A 171 -16.90 7.31 -15.90
CA GLN A 171 -15.98 8.06 -16.75
C GLN A 171 -16.66 9.21 -17.53
N GLU A 172 -17.86 8.95 -18.04
CA GLU A 172 -18.69 9.93 -18.78
C GLU A 172 -19.02 11.14 -17.90
N ASP A 173 -19.37 10.89 -16.63
CA ASP A 173 -19.78 11.91 -15.66
C ASP A 173 -18.57 12.65 -15.04
N ARG A 174 -17.37 12.04 -15.03
CA ARG A 174 -16.13 12.74 -14.66
C ARG A 174 -15.87 13.93 -15.60
N ILE A 175 -16.17 13.80 -16.89
CA ILE A 175 -16.02 14.88 -17.86
C ILE A 175 -16.98 16.04 -17.54
N GLN A 176 -18.21 15.73 -17.13
CA GLN A 176 -19.18 16.73 -16.71
C GLN A 176 -18.70 17.50 -15.47
N LEU A 177 -18.16 16.79 -14.47
CA LEU A 177 -17.59 17.41 -13.27
C LEU A 177 -16.44 18.36 -13.65
N VAL A 178 -15.50 17.92 -14.49
CA VAL A 178 -14.38 18.75 -14.94
C VAL A 178 -14.90 20.00 -15.66
N ARG A 179 -15.85 19.86 -16.60
CA ARG A 179 -16.44 20.99 -17.32
C ARG A 179 -17.10 22.00 -16.38
N ASN A 180 -17.85 21.51 -15.39
CA ASN A 180 -18.54 22.37 -14.42
C ASN A 180 -17.54 23.21 -13.61
N LEU A 181 -16.39 22.63 -13.25
CA LEU A 181 -15.38 23.28 -12.42
C LEU A 181 -14.37 24.11 -13.22
N SER A 182 -14.20 23.84 -14.51
CA SER A 182 -13.21 24.52 -15.36
C SER A 182 -13.78 25.72 -16.13
N THR A 183 -15.10 25.93 -16.11
CA THR A 183 -15.70 27.07 -16.78
C THR A 183 -15.77 28.26 -15.83
N ASP A 184 -15.00 29.30 -16.13
CA ASP A 184 -15.22 30.61 -15.52
C ASP A 184 -16.60 31.11 -15.98
N LYS A 185 -17.58 31.09 -15.07
CA LYS A 185 -18.81 31.85 -15.29
C LYS A 185 -18.44 33.33 -15.20
N ALA A 186 -18.33 33.97 -16.35
CA ALA A 186 -18.27 35.42 -16.52
C ALA A 186 -19.48 36.12 -15.86
#